data_AF-A0A392PSJ7-F1
#
_entry.id   AF-A0A392PSJ7-F1
#
_cell.length_a   1.000
_cell.length_b   1.000
_cell.length_c   1.000
_cell.angle_alpha   90.00
_cell.angle_beta   90.00
_cell.angle_gamma   90.00
#
_symmetry.space_group_name_H-M   'P 1'
#
loop_
_entity.id
_entity.type
_entity.pdbx_description
1 polymer ?
#
loop_
_entity_poly.entity_id
_entity_poly.type
_entity_poly.pdbx_seq_one_letter_code
_entity_poly.pdbx_strand_id
1 'polypeptide(L)'
;MLAICGSDSLREMSSPGKSGSIFYLTQDDRFIIKTVKKSEVKVLIRMLTSYYQHVCKYKNSLVTAFLGAHCVKPVGGQKTRFIVMGNVFCSEYRIHKRFDLKGSSHGRITDKPREEIDETTTLKDLDLDLAF
;
A
#
# COMPACT_ATOMS: atom_id res chain seq x y z
N MET A 1 12.57 -13.70 5.56
CA MET A 1 11.59 -14.79 5.30
C MET A 1 10.57 -14.94 6.42
N LEU A 2 10.97 -14.87 7.69
CA LEU A 2 10.05 -15.08 8.84
C LEU A 2 8.82 -14.16 8.85
N ALA A 3 8.94 -12.89 8.46
CA ALA A 3 7.82 -11.94 8.50
C ALA A 3 6.62 -12.30 7.58
N ILE A 4 6.84 -13.08 6.50
CA ILE A 4 5.80 -13.44 5.52
C ILE A 4 5.48 -14.93 5.54
N CYS A 5 6.48 -15.78 5.82
CA CYS A 5 6.34 -17.23 5.78
C CYS A 5 6.48 -17.87 7.18
N GLY A 6 6.37 -17.08 8.24
CA GLY A 6 6.34 -17.56 9.62
C GLY A 6 5.04 -18.30 9.93
N SER A 7 4.91 -18.74 11.19
CA SER A 7 3.69 -19.36 11.71
C SER A 7 2.54 -18.37 11.87
N ASP A 8 2.84 -17.07 11.90
CA ASP A 8 1.84 -16.07 12.22
C ASP A 8 1.00 -15.70 11.00
N SER A 9 -0.29 -15.43 11.25
CA SER A 9 -1.23 -15.04 10.20
C SER A 9 -0.96 -13.63 9.69
N LEU A 10 -1.26 -13.38 8.42
CA LEU A 10 -1.27 -12.03 7.87
C LEU A 10 -2.56 -11.30 8.30
N ARG A 11 -2.45 -10.01 8.62
CA ARG A 11 -3.63 -9.17 8.94
C ARG A 11 -4.20 -8.61 7.65
N GLU A 12 -5.43 -8.97 7.32
CA GLU A 12 -6.14 -8.37 6.19
C GLU A 12 -6.56 -6.93 6.52
N MET A 13 -6.31 -6.02 5.59
CA MET A 13 -6.76 -4.64 5.67
C MET A 13 -7.85 -4.43 4.62
N SER A 14 -9.02 -4.00 5.08
CA SER A 14 -10.08 -3.52 4.22
C SER A 14 -9.60 -2.25 3.50
N SER A 15 -9.42 -2.36 2.18
CA SER A 15 -9.12 -1.21 1.34
C SER A 15 -10.43 -0.68 0.75
N PRO A 16 -10.88 0.54 1.13
CA PRO A 16 -12.01 1.19 0.47
C PRO A 16 -11.67 1.70 -0.94
N GLY A 17 -10.48 1.38 -1.47
CA GLY A 17 -10.02 1.80 -2.77
C GLY A 17 -10.86 1.23 -3.93
N LYS A 18 -11.14 2.07 -4.93
CA LYS A 18 -11.91 1.73 -6.14
C LYS A 18 -11.36 0.53 -6.94
N SER A 19 -10.11 0.11 -6.70
CA SER A 19 -9.47 -0.99 -7.44
C SER A 19 -9.98 -2.38 -7.06
N GLY A 20 -10.64 -2.54 -5.90
CA GLY A 20 -11.03 -3.85 -5.37
C GLY A 20 -9.85 -4.75 -5.01
N SER A 21 -8.66 -4.16 -4.80
CA SER A 21 -7.46 -4.89 -4.36
C SER A 21 -7.52 -5.14 -2.86
N ILE A 22 -7.10 -6.33 -2.46
CA ILE A 22 -6.97 -6.75 -1.06
C ILE A 22 -5.56 -6.42 -0.61
N PHE A 23 -5.44 -5.94 0.62
CA PHE A 23 -4.16 -5.66 1.26
C PHE A 23 -4.01 -6.55 2.48
N TYR A 24 -2.78 -7.00 2.71
CA TYR A 24 -2.38 -7.67 3.93
C TYR A 24 -1.18 -6.96 4.52
N LEU A 25 -1.07 -7.01 5.85
CA LEU A 25 0.02 -6.46 6.62
C LEU A 25 0.69 -7.59 7.41
N THR A 26 2.01 -7.60 7.45
CA THR A 26 2.76 -8.54 8.29
C THR A 26 2.55 -8.21 9.78
N GLN A 27 2.74 -9.19 10.67
CA GLN A 27 2.55 -8.96 12.11
C GLN A 27 3.48 -7.90 12.67
N ASP A 28 4.71 -7.83 12.16
CA ASP A 28 5.71 -6.84 12.54
C ASP A 28 5.53 -5.47 11.85
N ASP A 29 4.42 -5.24 11.15
CA ASP A 29 4.10 -4.00 10.43
C ASP A 29 5.10 -3.61 9.31
N ARG A 30 6.10 -4.43 9.00
CA ARG A 30 7.19 -4.04 8.09
C ARG A 30 6.78 -4.07 6.63
N PHE A 31 5.89 -4.98 6.25
CA PHE A 31 5.58 -5.25 4.85
C PHE A 31 4.09 -5.26 4.57
N ILE A 32 3.72 -4.70 3.43
CA ILE A 32 2.38 -4.77 2.86
C ILE A 32 2.40 -5.74 1.69
N ILE A 33 1.39 -6.60 1.61
CA ILE A 33 1.11 -7.46 0.47
C ILE A 33 -0.16 -6.97 -0.19
N LYS A 34 -0.07 -6.57 -1.46
CA LYS A 34 -1.21 -6.06 -2.23
C LYS A 34 -1.54 -7.01 -3.38
N THR A 35 -2.80 -7.42 -3.49
CA THR A 35 -3.26 -8.14 -4.69
C THR A 35 -3.35 -7.20 -5.89
N VAL A 36 -2.92 -7.69 -7.06
CA VAL A 36 -2.81 -6.87 -8.27
C VAL A 36 -3.30 -7.61 -9.51
N LYS A 37 -3.74 -6.84 -10.50
CA LYS A 37 -4.14 -7.36 -11.82
C LYS A 37 -2.92 -7.78 -12.64
N LYS A 38 -3.15 -8.64 -13.63
CA LYS A 38 -2.10 -9.05 -14.60
C LYS A 38 -1.47 -7.85 -15.32
N SER A 39 -2.27 -6.83 -15.63
CA SER A 39 -1.80 -5.60 -16.29
C SER A 39 -0.83 -4.81 -15.41
N GLU A 40 -1.11 -4.68 -14.11
CA GLU A 40 -0.24 -3.95 -13.17
C GLU A 40 1.12 -4.64 -13.03
N VAL A 41 1.16 -5.98 -12.94
CA VAL A 41 2.42 -6.73 -12.93
C VAL A 41 3.22 -6.51 -14.22
N LYS A 42 2.55 -6.46 -15.38
CA LYS A 42 3.23 -6.16 -16.65
C LYS A 42 3.84 -4.76 -16.64
N VAL A 43 3.17 -3.76 -16.05
CA VAL A 43 3.70 -2.41 -15.90
C VAL A 43 4.95 -2.43 -15.02
N LEU A 44 4.90 -3.09 -13.87
CA LEU A 44 6.04 -3.23 -12.96
C LEU A 44 7.26 -3.86 -13.67
N ILE A 45 7.06 -4.94 -14.42
CA ILE A 45 8.14 -5.61 -15.17
C ILE A 45 8.71 -4.68 -16.24
N ARG A 46 7.86 -3.96 -16.99
CA ARG A 46 8.30 -3.01 -18.02
C ARG A 46 9.13 -1.86 -17.45
N MET A 47 8.80 -1.39 -16.25
CA MET A 47 9.51 -0.28 -15.61
C MET A 47 10.68 -0.72 -14.72
N LEU A 48 10.93 -2.03 -14.56
CA LEU A 48 11.85 -2.58 -13.55
C LEU A 48 13.26 -2.01 -13.66
N THR A 49 13.81 -1.91 -14.88
CA THR A 49 15.15 -1.36 -15.11
C THR A 49 15.24 0.11 -14.67
N SER A 50 14.25 0.93 -15.03
CA SER A 50 14.20 2.35 -14.67
C SER A 50 13.97 2.54 -13.16
N TYR A 51 13.11 1.71 -12.56
CA TYR A 51 12.91 1.67 -11.12
C TYR A 51 14.22 1.35 -10.38
N TYR A 52 14.94 0.31 -10.80
CA TYR A 52 16.23 -0.08 -10.22
C TYR A 52 17.25 1.06 -10.28
N GLN A 53 17.42 1.67 -11.46
CA GLN A 53 18.33 2.81 -11.63
C GLN A 53 17.96 3.98 -10.72
N HIS A 54 16.66 4.27 -10.57
CA HIS A 54 16.18 5.34 -9.70
C HIS A 54 16.53 5.08 -8.23
N VAL A 55 16.18 3.90 -7.70
CA VAL A 55 16.40 3.59 -6.28
C VAL A 55 17.89 3.42 -5.94
N CYS A 56 18.73 2.98 -6.90
CA CYS A 56 20.18 2.97 -6.73
C CYS A 56 20.78 4.38 -6.69
N LYS A 57 20.25 5.30 -7.51
CA LYS A 57 20.74 6.68 -7.57
C LYS A 57 20.29 7.51 -6.36
N TYR A 58 19.05 7.31 -5.90
CA TYR A 58 18.43 8.11 -4.85
C TYR A 58 18.18 7.28 -3.59
N LYS A 59 19.10 7.38 -2.62
CA LYS A 59 19.01 6.65 -1.35
C LYS A 59 17.74 6.95 -0.54
N ASN A 60 17.19 8.15 -0.68
CA ASN A 60 15.98 8.62 0.01
C ASN A 60 14.76 8.72 -0.94
N SER A 61 14.65 7.79 -1.90
CA SER A 61 13.51 7.73 -2.81
C SER A 61 12.20 7.55 -2.04
N LEU A 62 11.18 8.34 -2.41
CA LEU A 62 9.81 8.20 -1.90
C LEU A 62 8.97 7.21 -2.73
N VAL A 63 9.51 6.70 -3.84
CA VAL A 63 8.84 5.66 -4.64
C VAL A 63 8.71 4.40 -3.80
N THR A 64 7.57 3.73 -3.90
CA THR A 64 7.28 2.46 -3.24
C THR A 64 8.44 1.48 -3.37
N ALA A 65 8.93 1.00 -2.23
CA ALA A 65 9.92 -0.06 -2.18
C ALA A 65 9.28 -1.40 -2.56
N PHE A 66 9.39 -1.79 -3.84
CA PHE A 66 8.97 -3.11 -4.31
C PHE A 66 10.00 -4.16 -3.89
N LEU A 67 9.56 -5.15 -3.13
CA LEU A 67 10.41 -6.22 -2.59
C LEU A 67 10.20 -7.55 -3.29
N GLY A 68 9.04 -7.73 -3.94
CA GLY A 68 8.75 -8.93 -4.70
C GLY A 68 7.45 -8.81 -5.49
N ALA A 69 7.40 -9.48 -6.65
CA ALA A 69 6.20 -9.65 -7.43
C ALA A 69 5.98 -11.15 -7.64
N HIS A 70 4.88 -11.66 -7.12
CA HIS A 70 4.63 -13.09 -7.04
C HIS A 70 3.30 -13.47 -7.67
N CYS A 71 3.18 -14.74 -8.00
CA CYS A 71 1.95 -15.31 -8.50
C CYS A 71 1.76 -16.71 -7.96
N VAL A 72 0.59 -16.98 -7.39
CA VAL A 72 0.20 -18.27 -6.84
C VAL A 72 -1.04 -18.76 -7.58
N LYS A 73 -1.06 -20.05 -7.93
CA LYS A 73 -2.23 -20.73 -8.48
C LYS A 73 -2.45 -22.00 -7.67
N PRO A 74 -3.37 -22.00 -6.69
CA PRO A 74 -3.73 -23.21 -5.97
C PRO A 74 -4.31 -24.26 -6.91
N VAL A 75 -4.21 -25.54 -6.55
CA VAL A 75 -4.88 -26.62 -7.28
C VAL A 75 -6.39 -26.38 -7.22
N GLY A 76 -7.05 -26.30 -8.37
CA GLY A 76 -8.49 -25.97 -8.46
C GLY A 76 -8.85 -24.50 -8.16
N GLY A 77 -7.88 -23.66 -7.79
CA GLY A 77 -8.10 -22.28 -7.39
C GLY A 77 -7.83 -21.24 -8.49
N GLN A 78 -8.26 -20.00 -8.22
CA GLN A 78 -7.96 -18.88 -9.10
C GLN A 78 -6.49 -18.46 -8.97
N LYS A 79 -5.89 -18.06 -10.11
CA LYS A 79 -4.52 -17.54 -10.15
C LYS A 79 -4.47 -16.11 -9.60
N THR A 80 -3.85 -15.93 -8.45
CA THR A 80 -3.69 -14.65 -7.77
C THR A 80 -2.28 -14.09 -7.99
N ARG A 81 -2.18 -12.78 -8.19
CA ARG A 81 -0.91 -12.05 -8.27
C ARG A 81 -0.86 -11.04 -7.15
N PHE A 82 0.30 -10.88 -6.55
CA PHE A 82 0.48 -9.91 -5.49
C PHE A 82 1.90 -9.34 -5.51
N ILE A 83 2.02 -8.16 -4.94
CA ILE A 83 3.27 -7.44 -4.74
C ILE A 83 3.53 -7.39 -3.24
N VAL A 84 4.77 -7.69 -2.85
CA VAL A 84 5.28 -7.41 -1.50
C VAL A 84 6.02 -6.07 -1.57
N MET A 85 5.66 -5.16 -0.68
CA MET A 85 6.24 -3.82 -0.62
C MET A 85 6.51 -3.37 0.82
N GLY A 86 7.44 -2.44 1.01
CA GLY A 86 7.68 -1.83 2.32
C GLY A 86 6.46 -1.04 2.81
N ASN A 87 6.15 -1.15 4.10
CA ASN A 87 5.11 -0.33 4.72
C ASN A 87 5.67 1.05 5.10
N VAL A 88 5.09 2.11 4.53
CA VAL A 88 5.48 3.50 4.83
C VAL A 88 5.07 3.91 6.25
N PHE A 89 4.08 3.24 6.83
CA PHE A 89 3.59 3.51 8.19
C PHE A 89 4.31 2.69 9.27
N CYS A 90 5.35 1.92 8.91
CA CYS A 90 6.18 1.21 9.89
C CYS A 90 7.02 2.25 10.64
N SER A 91 6.57 2.64 11.83
CA SER A 91 7.12 3.72 12.64
C SER A 91 7.06 3.34 14.12
N GLU A 92 8.12 3.66 14.87
CA GLU A 92 8.14 3.55 16.34
C GLU A 92 7.26 4.61 17.01
N TYR A 93 6.92 5.68 16.27
CA TYR A 93 6.05 6.76 16.71
C TYR A 93 4.61 6.53 16.28
N ARG A 94 3.68 6.93 17.16
CA ARG A 94 2.24 6.92 16.90
C ARG A 94 1.89 7.89 15.76
N ILE A 95 1.14 7.38 14.79
CA ILE A 95 0.60 8.17 13.69
C ILE A 95 -0.80 8.66 14.08
N HIS A 96 -0.96 9.96 14.28
CA HIS A 96 -2.22 10.56 14.70
C HIS A 96 -3.18 10.85 13.53
N LYS A 97 -2.66 11.08 12.32
CA LYS A 97 -3.43 11.38 11.11
C LYS A 97 -2.76 10.77 9.89
N ARG A 98 -3.56 10.33 8.92
CA ARG A 98 -3.09 9.74 7.65
C ARG A 98 -3.78 10.45 6.49
N PHE A 99 -3.06 10.65 5.39
CA PHE A 99 -3.56 11.34 4.21
C PHE A 99 -3.21 10.58 2.91
N ASP A 100 -4.16 10.50 1.97
CA ASP A 100 -3.95 10.11 0.56
C ASP A 100 -4.11 11.35 -0.33
N LEU A 101 -3.00 12.05 -0.57
CA LEU A 101 -2.93 13.29 -1.33
C LEU A 101 -2.56 13.01 -2.79
N LYS A 102 -3.25 13.65 -3.74
CA LYS A 102 -2.93 13.54 -5.17
C LYS A 102 -3.01 14.88 -5.92
N GLY A 103 -3.22 16.00 -5.24
CA GLY A 103 -3.21 17.35 -5.80
C GLY A 103 -4.43 17.68 -6.67
N SER A 104 -5.58 17.05 -6.40
CA SER A 104 -6.83 17.25 -7.15
C SER A 104 -7.99 17.50 -6.19
N SER A 105 -9.14 17.99 -6.66
CA SER A 105 -10.33 18.22 -5.82
C SER A 105 -11.41 17.15 -5.97
N HIS A 106 -11.59 16.59 -7.17
CA HIS A 106 -12.70 15.68 -7.44
C HIS A 106 -12.56 14.34 -6.69
N GLY A 107 -13.53 14.04 -5.82
CA GLY A 107 -13.54 12.84 -4.98
C GLY A 107 -12.49 12.85 -3.85
N ARG A 108 -11.98 14.04 -3.48
CA ARG A 108 -10.88 14.21 -2.50
C ARG A 108 -11.31 14.74 -1.14
N ILE A 109 -12.53 14.41 -0.76
CA ILE A 109 -13.02 14.57 0.60
C ILE A 109 -13.31 13.19 1.18
N THR A 110 -13.16 13.03 2.49
CA THR A 110 -13.52 11.80 3.19
C THR A 110 -15.04 11.73 3.34
N ASP A 111 -15.63 10.55 3.11
CA ASP A 111 -17.08 10.37 3.16
C ASP A 111 -17.62 10.21 4.60
N LYS A 112 -16.72 10.03 5.58
CA LYS A 112 -17.07 9.89 6.99
C LYS A 112 -17.40 11.25 7.63
N PRO A 113 -18.44 11.35 8.48
CA PRO A 113 -18.68 12.51 9.35
C PRO A 113 -17.47 12.79 10.26
N ARG A 114 -17.28 14.05 10.67
CA ARG A 114 -16.13 14.46 11.49
C ARG A 114 -16.04 13.71 12.82
N GLU A 115 -17.18 13.35 13.38
CA GLU A 115 -17.33 12.63 14.65
C GLU A 115 -16.89 11.17 14.54
N GLU A 116 -16.86 10.61 13.33
CA GLU A 116 -16.45 9.24 13.04
C GLU A 116 -15.01 9.15 12.50
N ILE A 117 -14.30 10.27 12.41
CA ILE A 117 -12.91 10.31 12.01
C ILE A 117 -12.05 9.85 13.19
N ASP A 118 -11.32 8.77 12.96
CA ASP A 118 -10.33 8.21 13.89
C ASP A 118 -8.92 8.21 13.26
N GLU A 119 -7.91 7.78 14.04
CA GLU A 119 -6.52 7.70 13.59
C GLU A 119 -6.27 6.70 12.45
N THR A 120 -7.21 5.80 12.19
CA THR A 120 -7.14 4.81 11.10
C THR A 120 -7.73 5.34 9.80
N THR A 121 -8.52 6.40 9.89
CA THR A 121 -9.20 7.03 8.76
C THR A 121 -8.17 7.75 7.88
N THR A 122 -8.14 7.39 6.60
CA THR A 122 -7.27 8.04 5.61
C THR A 122 -7.98 9.25 5.02
N LEU A 123 -7.54 10.43 5.45
CA LEU A 123 -8.00 11.73 4.97
C LEU A 123 -7.50 11.99 3.55
N LYS A 124 -8.08 12.96 2.85
CA LYS A 124 -7.76 13.31 1.46
C LYS A 124 -7.44 14.79 1.32
N ASP A 125 -7.25 15.24 0.07
CA ASP A 125 -6.78 16.60 -0.24
C ASP A 125 -7.64 17.72 0.35
N LEU A 126 -8.97 17.59 0.35
CA LEU A 126 -9.90 18.63 0.85
C LEU A 126 -10.14 18.56 2.37
N ASP A 127 -9.67 17.49 3.03
CA ASP A 127 -9.70 17.36 4.49
C ASP A 127 -8.48 18.02 5.15
N LEU A 128 -7.52 18.48 4.34
CA LEU A 128 -6.30 19.12 4.81
C LEU A 128 -6.60 20.59 5.18
N ASP A 129 -6.59 20.91 6.47
CA ASP A 129 -6.64 22.30 6.94
C ASP A 129 -5.30 22.99 6.62
N LEU A 130 -5.29 23.78 5.54
CA LEU A 130 -4.18 24.67 5.19
C LEU A 130 -4.27 25.95 6.03
N ALA A 131 -4.20 25.82 7.35
CA ALA A 131 -3.95 26.96 8.23
C ALA A 131 -2.43 27.21 8.23
N PHE A 132 -1.97 28.15 7.40
CA PHE A 132 -0.61 28.70 7.46
C PHE A 132 -0.60 29.97 8.30
#